data_AF-A0A6G6Z5N4-F1
#
_entry.id   AF-A0A6G6Z5N4-F1
#
_cell.length_a   1.000
_cell.length_b   1.000
_cell.length_c   1.000
_cell.angle_alpha   90.00
_cell.angle_beta   90.00
_cell.angle_gamma   90.00
#
_symmetry.space_group_name_H-M   'P 1'
#
loop_
_entity.id
_entity.type
_entity.pdbx_description
1 polymer ?
#
loop_
_entity_poly.entity_id
_entity_poly.type
_entity_poly.pdbx_seq_one_letter_code
_entity_poly.pdbx_strand_id
1 'polypeptide(L)'
;MRAILMAEASSPLRVQSRKGLEHDAGRDGWIEQIFSMAITGYKLSQIVEHAFKNITLVIFNYDRCIEHYLFWSLRRLEVTLPDAQAAIENLNIIRPYGGLGPIFRDSGSNLVFGAAPQNNLWGQIDRIRTLTDNEVMHDPQKFSAAWEAAQLVIYLGFGFHPQNMSLLANHSLQQRRAVKVLATTVGMPPSSELRTSLANVAMTTEPKVELHDMTASKLLSDLRWRINSFVG
;
A
#
# COMPACT_ATOMS: atom_id res chain seq x y z
N MET A 1 9.78 -2.92 16.16
CA MET A 1 8.40 -2.81 16.70
C MET A 1 8.14 -1.52 17.49
N ARG A 2 8.82 -1.27 18.62
CA ARG A 2 8.58 -0.08 19.47
C ARG A 2 8.65 1.26 18.71
N ALA A 3 9.66 1.44 17.87
CA ALA A 3 9.80 2.65 17.06
C ALA A 3 8.63 2.87 16.07
N ILE A 4 8.13 1.79 15.45
CA ILE A 4 6.98 1.84 14.52
C ILE A 4 5.72 2.28 15.28
N LEU A 5 5.44 1.67 16.44
CA LEU A 5 4.29 2.06 17.27
C LEU A 5 4.37 3.50 17.77
N MET A 6 5.57 3.97 18.12
CA MET A 6 5.79 5.36 18.51
C MET A 6 5.55 6.32 17.34
N ALA A 7 6.01 5.97 16.14
CA ALA A 7 5.76 6.76 14.93
C ALA A 7 4.26 6.80 14.55
N GLU A 8 3.55 5.66 14.63
CA GLU A 8 2.09 5.62 14.48
C GLU A 8 1.42 6.52 15.53
N ALA A 9 1.90 6.47 16.78
CA ALA A 9 1.34 7.25 17.89
C ALA A 9 1.62 8.76 17.81
N SER A 10 2.67 9.19 17.12
CA SER A 10 2.98 10.60 16.87
C SER A 10 2.47 11.10 15.51
N SER A 11 1.85 10.22 14.71
CA SER A 11 1.33 10.57 13.40
C SER A 11 0.11 11.50 13.51
N PRO A 12 -0.07 12.45 12.56
CA PRO A 12 -1.32 13.20 12.41
C PRO A 12 -2.55 12.30 12.22
N LEU A 13 -2.35 11.05 11.82
CA LEU A 13 -3.42 10.06 11.67
C LEU A 13 -3.91 9.49 13.00
N ARG A 14 -3.31 9.81 14.14
CA ARG A 14 -3.74 9.26 15.42
C ARG A 14 -5.11 9.79 15.81
N VAL A 15 -6.06 8.86 16.02
CA VAL A 15 -7.37 9.20 16.59
C VAL A 15 -7.27 9.34 18.10
N GLN A 16 -7.39 10.58 18.58
CA GLN A 16 -7.32 10.90 20.01
C GLN A 16 -8.66 10.75 20.74
N SER A 17 -9.79 10.63 20.02
CA SER A 17 -11.14 10.56 20.62
C SER A 17 -12.08 9.60 19.88
N ARG A 18 -13.22 9.23 20.49
CA ARG A 18 -14.28 8.46 19.81
C ARG A 18 -14.89 9.17 18.59
N LYS A 19 -14.57 10.44 18.34
CA LYS A 19 -15.08 11.25 17.21
C LYS A 19 -14.40 10.95 15.87
N GLY A 20 -13.33 10.13 15.86
CA GLY A 20 -12.63 9.72 14.65
C GLY A 20 -11.42 10.58 14.29
N LEU A 21 -10.91 10.39 13.08
CA LEU A 21 -9.75 11.11 12.53
C LEU A 21 -10.07 12.60 12.41
N GLU A 22 -9.06 13.47 12.63
CA GLU A 22 -9.21 14.88 12.30
C GLU A 22 -9.63 15.05 10.84
N HIS A 23 -10.47 16.05 10.56
CA HIS A 23 -11.11 16.20 9.25
C HIS A 23 -10.08 16.23 8.12
N ASP A 24 -8.97 16.95 8.31
CA ASP A 24 -7.98 17.21 7.27
C ASP A 24 -6.76 16.29 7.31
N ALA A 25 -6.62 15.46 8.35
CA ALA A 25 -5.46 14.59 8.49
C ALA A 25 -5.35 13.64 7.28
N GLY A 26 -4.25 13.77 6.52
CA GLY A 26 -3.88 12.96 5.35
C GLY A 26 -4.63 13.26 4.04
N ARG A 27 -5.51 14.27 4.00
CA ARG A 27 -6.33 14.59 2.82
C ARG A 27 -5.59 15.27 1.67
N ASP A 28 -4.47 15.90 1.95
CA ASP A 28 -3.55 16.45 0.96
C ASP A 28 -2.58 15.39 0.38
N GLY A 29 -2.61 14.19 0.96
CA GLY A 29 -1.73 13.08 0.62
C GLY A 29 -2.16 12.27 -0.60
N TRP A 30 -1.21 11.47 -1.10
CA TRP A 30 -1.44 10.54 -2.20
C TRP A 30 -2.50 9.48 -1.90
N ILE A 31 -2.65 9.09 -0.62
CA ILE A 31 -3.61 8.06 -0.23
C ILE A 31 -5.06 8.54 -0.38
N GLU A 32 -5.32 9.84 -0.21
CA GLU A 32 -6.64 10.42 -0.49
C GLU A 32 -6.97 10.34 -1.98
N GLN A 33 -5.99 10.51 -2.86
CA GLN A 33 -6.20 10.34 -4.30
C GLN A 33 -6.58 8.89 -4.63
N ILE A 34 -5.90 7.90 -4.05
CA ILE A 34 -6.27 6.48 -4.19
C ILE A 34 -7.68 6.22 -3.65
N PHE A 35 -7.99 6.69 -2.44
CA PHE A 35 -9.31 6.51 -1.84
C PHE A 35 -10.41 7.10 -2.71
N SER A 36 -10.24 8.34 -3.15
CA SER A 36 -11.16 9.04 -4.05
C SER A 36 -11.37 8.26 -5.35
N MET A 37 -10.31 7.74 -5.99
CA MET A 37 -10.44 6.93 -7.20
C MET A 37 -11.19 5.61 -6.92
N ALA A 38 -10.86 4.92 -5.84
CA ALA A 38 -11.44 3.65 -5.43
C ALA A 38 -12.97 3.71 -5.25
N ILE A 39 -13.48 4.80 -4.67
CA ILE A 39 -14.92 4.97 -4.43
C ILE A 39 -15.67 5.63 -5.59
N THR A 40 -14.97 6.20 -6.58
CA THR A 40 -15.60 6.94 -7.68
C THR A 40 -16.49 6.00 -8.49
N GLY A 41 -17.75 6.40 -8.70
CA GLY A 41 -18.71 5.63 -9.50
C GLY A 41 -19.53 4.61 -8.72
N TYR A 42 -19.26 4.42 -7.42
CA TYR A 42 -20.01 3.51 -6.55
C TYR A 42 -20.95 4.27 -5.61
N LYS A 43 -22.13 3.69 -5.34
CA LYS A 43 -23.00 4.13 -4.25
C LYS A 43 -22.41 3.70 -2.90
N LEU A 44 -22.81 4.36 -1.81
CA LEU A 44 -22.37 4.00 -0.45
C LEU A 44 -22.54 2.51 -0.13
N SER A 45 -23.68 1.92 -0.52
CA SER A 45 -23.98 0.50 -0.34
C SER A 45 -23.09 -0.46 -1.14
N GLN A 46 -22.35 0.05 -2.12
CA GLN A 46 -21.47 -0.72 -3.02
C GLN A 46 -19.99 -0.57 -2.63
N ILE A 47 -19.63 0.42 -1.81
CA ILE A 47 -18.23 0.74 -1.48
C ILE A 47 -17.52 -0.45 -0.85
N VAL A 48 -18.18 -1.16 0.08
CA VAL A 48 -17.60 -2.27 0.84
C VAL A 48 -17.16 -3.41 -0.08
N GLU A 49 -17.98 -3.75 -1.06
CA GLU A 49 -17.73 -4.88 -1.97
C GLU A 49 -16.78 -4.51 -3.11
N HIS A 50 -16.84 -3.26 -3.59
CA HIS A 50 -16.22 -2.92 -4.88
C HIS A 50 -15.01 -2.00 -4.80
N ALA A 51 -14.93 -1.07 -3.83
CA ALA A 51 -14.01 0.06 -3.93
C ALA A 51 -12.53 -0.36 -4.08
N PHE A 52 -12.12 -1.42 -3.39
CA PHE A 52 -10.73 -1.87 -3.38
C PHE A 52 -10.48 -3.19 -4.11
N LYS A 53 -11.51 -3.76 -4.77
CA LYS A 53 -11.45 -5.10 -5.36
C LYS A 53 -10.33 -5.27 -6.39
N ASN A 54 -10.07 -4.23 -7.18
CA ASN A 54 -9.07 -4.24 -8.26
C ASN A 54 -7.74 -3.59 -7.85
N ILE A 55 -7.55 -3.32 -6.55
CA ILE A 55 -6.36 -2.63 -6.03
C ILE A 55 -5.58 -3.61 -5.15
N THR A 56 -4.31 -3.80 -5.46
CA THR A 56 -3.36 -4.49 -4.59
C THR A 56 -2.29 -3.52 -4.12
N LEU A 57 -2.09 -3.45 -2.80
CA LEU A 57 -1.08 -2.60 -2.18
C LEU A 57 0.12 -3.45 -1.77
N VAL A 58 1.28 -3.18 -2.37
CA VAL A 58 2.57 -3.76 -1.95
C VAL A 58 3.30 -2.73 -1.10
N ILE A 59 3.34 -2.93 0.21
CA ILE A 59 3.86 -1.96 1.18
C ILE A 59 5.14 -2.48 1.80
N PHE A 60 6.26 -1.81 1.52
CA PHE A 60 7.58 -2.13 2.10
C PHE A 60 7.78 -1.53 3.49
N ASN A 61 6.93 -0.57 3.89
CA ASN A 61 6.89 -0.04 5.24
C ASN A 61 6.23 -1.04 6.20
N TYR A 62 6.58 -0.95 7.49
CA TYR A 62 5.99 -1.82 8.52
C TYR A 62 4.75 -1.24 9.19
N ASP A 63 4.52 0.07 9.07
CA ASP A 63 3.39 0.77 9.69
C ASP A 63 2.06 0.46 9.00
N ARG A 64 0.97 0.73 9.72
CA ARG A 64 -0.40 0.47 9.28
C ARG A 64 -1.16 1.76 8.93
N CYS A 65 -0.44 2.81 8.53
CA CYS A 65 -1.03 4.13 8.28
C CYS A 65 -2.04 4.10 7.15
N ILE A 66 -1.80 3.29 6.10
CA ILE A 66 -2.69 3.20 4.94
C ILE A 66 -4.03 2.58 5.34
N GLU A 67 -4.01 1.42 6.00
CA GLU A 67 -5.22 0.75 6.49
C GLU A 67 -6.00 1.65 7.44
N HIS A 68 -5.29 2.29 8.37
CA HIS A 68 -5.89 3.19 9.33
C HIS A 68 -6.53 4.40 8.64
N TYR A 69 -5.84 5.02 7.67
CA TYR A 69 -6.37 6.14 6.90
C TYR A 69 -7.64 5.76 6.14
N LEU A 70 -7.60 4.63 5.42
CA LEU A 70 -8.72 4.16 4.60
C LEU A 70 -9.93 3.82 5.48
N PHE A 71 -9.73 3.18 6.64
CA PHE A 71 -10.80 2.89 7.59
C PHE A 71 -11.54 4.16 8.00
N TRP A 72 -10.82 5.19 8.44
CA TRP A 72 -11.44 6.44 8.86
C TRP A 72 -12.03 7.22 7.68
N SER A 73 -11.46 7.08 6.48
CA SER A 73 -12.02 7.67 5.26
C SER A 73 -13.40 7.10 4.94
N LEU A 74 -13.58 5.78 5.06
CA LEU A 74 -14.89 5.13 4.95
C LEU A 74 -15.86 5.60 6.04
N ARG A 75 -15.39 5.70 7.28
CA ARG A 75 -16.21 6.20 8.40
C ARG A 75 -16.66 7.65 8.20
N ARG A 76 -15.86 8.50 7.53
CA ARG A 76 -16.24 9.87 7.13
C ARG A 76 -17.33 9.91 6.07
N LEU A 77 -17.49 8.85 5.28
CA LEU A 77 -18.60 8.67 4.34
C LEU A 77 -19.82 7.99 4.99
N GLU A 78 -19.84 7.85 6.31
CA GLU A 78 -20.90 7.20 7.08
C GLU A 78 -21.10 5.70 6.78
N VAL A 79 -20.13 5.05 6.14
CA VAL A 79 -20.08 3.58 6.04
C VAL A 79 -20.10 3.00 7.46
N THR A 80 -20.95 2.00 7.74
CA THR A 80 -21.10 1.44 9.10
C THR A 80 -19.78 0.88 9.65
N LEU A 81 -19.65 0.75 10.97
CA LEU A 81 -18.41 0.24 11.56
C LEU A 81 -18.08 -1.19 11.08
N PRO A 82 -19.03 -2.15 11.10
CA PRO A 82 -18.79 -3.49 10.57
C PRO A 82 -18.38 -3.48 9.09
N ASP A 83 -19.06 -2.66 8.28
CA ASP A 83 -18.80 -2.55 6.85
C ASP A 83 -17.42 -1.94 6.54
N ALA A 84 -17.04 -0.88 7.28
CA ALA A 84 -15.74 -0.25 7.13
C ALA A 84 -14.61 -1.19 7.58
N GLN A 85 -14.83 -1.98 8.62
CA GLN A 85 -13.88 -3.02 9.04
C GLN A 85 -13.75 -4.10 7.95
N ALA A 86 -14.86 -4.63 7.46
CA ALA A 86 -14.87 -5.65 6.41
C ALA A 86 -14.18 -5.17 5.13
N ALA A 87 -14.41 -3.93 4.71
CA ALA A 87 -13.75 -3.34 3.54
C ALA A 87 -12.21 -3.30 3.69
N ILE A 88 -11.72 -3.02 4.90
CA ILE A 88 -10.27 -2.94 5.19
C ILE A 88 -9.66 -4.32 5.38
N GLU A 89 -10.38 -5.28 5.97
CA GLU A 89 -9.94 -6.67 6.07
C GLU A 89 -9.86 -7.36 4.70
N ASN A 90 -10.74 -6.97 3.76
CA ASN A 90 -10.74 -7.46 2.38
C ASN A 90 -9.71 -6.76 1.48
N LEU A 91 -9.01 -5.74 1.96
CA LEU A 91 -8.00 -5.02 1.18
C LEU A 91 -6.84 -5.95 0.85
N ASN A 92 -6.49 -6.05 -0.44
CA ASN A 92 -5.39 -6.90 -0.86
C ASN A 92 -4.03 -6.24 -0.56
N ILE A 93 -3.51 -6.46 0.65
CA ILE A 93 -2.21 -5.94 1.08
C ILE A 93 -1.17 -7.06 1.08
N ILE A 94 0.00 -6.77 0.52
CA ILE A 94 1.21 -7.59 0.58
C ILE A 94 2.28 -6.76 1.26
N ARG A 95 2.91 -7.32 2.30
CA ARG A 95 4.03 -6.69 3.00
C ARG A 95 5.26 -7.56 2.86
N PRO A 96 6.14 -7.30 1.87
CA PRO A 96 7.24 -8.21 1.56
C PRO A 96 8.14 -8.54 2.75
N TYR A 97 8.32 -7.60 3.67
CA TYR A 97 9.10 -7.76 4.91
C TYR A 97 8.29 -8.20 6.14
N GLY A 98 7.01 -8.49 5.99
CA GLY A 98 6.09 -8.70 7.11
C GLY A 98 5.57 -7.39 7.70
N GLY A 99 4.84 -7.48 8.81
CA GLY A 99 4.19 -6.32 9.42
C GLY A 99 3.64 -6.60 10.81
N LEU A 100 3.07 -5.57 11.43
CA LEU A 100 2.48 -5.68 12.78
C LEU A 100 1.18 -6.51 12.82
N GLY A 101 0.63 -6.87 11.66
CA GLY A 101 -0.66 -7.53 11.52
C GLY A 101 -1.82 -6.53 11.42
N PRO A 102 -3.08 -7.01 11.45
CA PRO A 102 -4.27 -6.17 11.32
C PRO A 102 -4.35 -5.04 12.35
N ILE A 103 -5.10 -3.97 12.00
CA ILE A 103 -5.33 -2.82 12.88
C ILE A 103 -6.47 -3.03 13.89
N PHE A 104 -7.35 -4.02 13.66
CA PHE A 104 -8.50 -4.31 14.52
C PHE A 104 -8.17 -5.43 15.49
N ARG A 105 -8.72 -5.34 16.71
CA ARG A 105 -8.45 -6.29 17.79
C ARG A 105 -8.98 -7.68 17.51
N ASP A 106 -10.19 -7.73 16.97
CA ASP A 106 -10.95 -8.97 16.80
C ASP A 106 -10.41 -9.84 15.64
N SER A 107 -9.53 -9.29 14.80
CA SER A 107 -8.85 -10.00 13.70
C SER A 107 -7.56 -10.71 14.15
N GLY A 108 -7.39 -11.01 15.44
CA GLY A 108 -6.22 -11.73 15.98
C GLY A 108 -4.98 -10.86 16.24
N SER A 109 -5.16 -9.53 16.38
CA SER A 109 -4.10 -8.57 16.69
C SER A 109 -4.42 -7.79 17.97
N ASN A 110 -3.66 -8.01 19.05
CA ASN A 110 -3.88 -7.24 20.29
C ASN A 110 -3.41 -5.78 20.22
N LEU A 111 -2.87 -5.32 19.08
CA LEU A 111 -2.33 -3.98 18.91
C LEU A 111 -3.22 -3.09 18.05
N VAL A 112 -3.86 -2.11 18.69
CA VAL A 112 -4.48 -0.96 18.00
C VAL A 112 -3.38 -0.09 17.37
N PHE A 113 -3.72 0.65 16.32
CA PHE A 113 -2.83 1.66 15.71
C PHE A 113 -2.29 2.63 16.77
N GLY A 114 -0.97 2.83 16.81
CA GLY A 114 -0.32 3.72 17.77
C GLY A 114 -0.48 3.32 19.24
N ALA A 115 -0.81 2.05 19.54
CA ALA A 115 -0.89 1.56 20.91
C ALA A 115 0.42 1.74 21.67
N ALA A 116 0.33 2.04 22.98
CA ALA A 116 1.50 2.12 23.83
C ALA A 116 2.29 0.80 23.77
N PRO A 117 3.63 0.84 23.63
CA PRO A 117 4.44 -0.37 23.60
C PRO A 117 4.24 -1.14 24.91
N GLN A 118 3.65 -2.33 24.87
CA GLN A 118 3.54 -3.18 26.06
C GLN A 118 4.88 -3.85 26.37
N ASN A 119 5.11 -4.23 27.62
CA ASN A 119 6.38 -4.85 28.03
C ASN A 119 6.62 -6.25 27.43
N ASN A 120 5.58 -6.90 26.89
CA ASN A 120 5.67 -8.23 26.29
C ASN A 120 5.38 -8.21 24.77
N LEU A 121 6.23 -7.50 24.01
CA LEU A 121 6.19 -7.52 22.53
C LEU A 121 6.74 -8.83 21.94
N TRP A 122 7.30 -9.71 22.77
CA TRP A 122 8.02 -10.92 22.36
C TRP A 122 7.14 -11.87 21.52
N GLY A 123 5.86 -12.05 21.87
CA GLY A 123 4.92 -12.88 21.10
C GLY A 123 4.51 -12.32 19.73
N GLN A 124 5.02 -11.15 19.34
CA GLN A 124 4.71 -10.53 18.05
C GLN A 124 5.96 -10.30 17.19
N ILE A 125 7.15 -10.64 17.71
CA ILE A 125 8.42 -10.51 17.01
C ILE A 125 8.42 -11.40 15.75
N ASP A 126 7.84 -12.58 15.80
CA ASP A 126 7.79 -13.51 14.67
C ASP A 126 7.07 -12.94 13.43
N ARG A 127 6.22 -11.91 13.61
CA ARG A 127 5.48 -11.24 12.52
C ARG A 127 6.29 -10.15 11.80
N ILE A 128 7.31 -9.61 12.45
CA ILE A 128 8.30 -8.73 11.85
C ILE A 128 9.53 -9.60 11.60
N ARG A 129 9.64 -10.17 10.41
CA ARG A 129 10.68 -11.14 10.09
C ARG A 129 12.05 -10.71 10.63
N THR A 130 12.71 -11.66 11.25
CA THR A 130 14.12 -11.63 11.64
C THR A 130 14.95 -11.12 10.47
N LEU A 131 15.71 -10.05 10.73
CA LEU A 131 16.63 -9.36 9.82
C LEU A 131 17.78 -10.26 9.28
N THR A 132 17.70 -11.58 9.47
CA THR A 132 18.81 -12.52 9.33
C THR A 132 18.66 -13.53 8.18
N ASP A 133 17.47 -13.69 7.60
CA ASP A 133 17.29 -14.52 6.40
C ASP A 133 17.07 -13.60 5.19
N ASN A 134 18.16 -13.34 4.49
CA ASN A 134 18.15 -12.58 3.25
C ASN A 134 17.21 -13.26 2.22
N GLU A 135 16.33 -12.46 1.60
CA GLU A 135 15.63 -12.73 0.33
C GLU A 135 14.31 -13.50 0.34
N VAL A 136 13.71 -13.84 1.48
CA VAL A 136 12.38 -14.46 1.46
C VAL A 136 11.29 -13.40 1.63
N MET A 137 10.43 -13.23 0.61
CA MET A 137 9.21 -12.42 0.70
C MET A 137 8.18 -13.09 1.64
N HIS A 138 7.39 -12.31 2.37
CA HIS A 138 6.19 -12.80 3.04
C HIS A 138 5.05 -12.99 2.02
N ASP A 139 4.41 -14.16 2.03
CA ASP A 139 3.37 -14.58 1.06
C ASP A 139 3.77 -14.42 -0.43
N PRO A 140 4.86 -15.06 -0.88
CA PRO A 140 5.33 -14.91 -2.27
C PRO A 140 4.31 -15.36 -3.31
N GLN A 141 3.45 -16.33 -2.97
CA GLN A 141 2.36 -16.79 -3.87
C GLN A 141 1.31 -15.70 -4.08
N LYS A 142 0.95 -14.97 -3.02
CA LYS A 142 -0.01 -13.86 -3.09
C LYS A 142 0.55 -12.72 -3.93
N PHE A 143 1.86 -12.44 -3.78
CA PHE A 143 2.55 -11.50 -4.65
C PHE A 143 2.57 -11.94 -6.11
N SER A 144 3.00 -13.18 -6.42
CA SER A 144 3.07 -13.68 -7.80
C SER A 144 1.71 -13.58 -8.49
N ALA A 145 0.64 -14.01 -7.83
CA ALA A 145 -0.71 -13.95 -8.38
C ALA A 145 -1.17 -12.50 -8.66
N ALA A 146 -0.94 -11.58 -7.72
CA ALA A 146 -1.28 -10.17 -7.92
C ALA A 146 -0.41 -9.51 -9.00
N TRP A 147 0.87 -9.88 -9.05
CA TRP A 147 1.84 -9.39 -10.02
C TRP A 147 1.46 -9.81 -11.44
N GLU A 148 1.16 -11.10 -11.64
CA GLU A 148 0.74 -11.67 -12.92
C GLU A 148 -0.57 -11.06 -13.44
N ALA A 149 -1.56 -10.85 -12.54
CA ALA A 149 -2.87 -10.31 -12.89
C ALA A 149 -2.86 -8.80 -13.19
N ALA A 150 -1.87 -8.06 -12.72
CA ALA A 150 -1.85 -6.61 -12.85
C ALA A 150 -1.73 -6.14 -14.32
N GLN A 151 -2.49 -5.11 -14.67
CA GLN A 151 -2.38 -4.42 -15.96
C GLN A 151 -1.56 -3.12 -15.87
N LEU A 152 -1.53 -2.54 -14.67
CA LEU A 152 -0.84 -1.33 -14.31
C LEU A 152 -0.11 -1.54 -12.98
N VAL A 153 1.19 -1.20 -12.94
CA VAL A 153 1.99 -1.16 -11.72
C VAL A 153 2.43 0.28 -11.48
N ILE A 154 2.19 0.80 -10.28
CA ILE A 154 2.53 2.17 -9.91
C ILE A 154 3.47 2.16 -8.70
N TYR A 155 4.69 2.67 -8.88
CA TYR A 155 5.65 2.90 -7.80
C TYR A 155 5.48 4.31 -7.25
N LEU A 156 4.99 4.42 -6.01
CA LEU A 156 4.68 5.69 -5.35
C LEU A 156 5.65 5.94 -4.19
N GLY A 157 6.47 6.98 -4.27
CA GLY A 157 7.43 7.33 -3.21
C GLY A 157 8.40 6.19 -2.87
N PHE A 158 8.69 5.33 -3.84
CA PHE A 158 9.45 4.10 -3.63
C PHE A 158 10.96 4.34 -3.74
N GLY A 159 11.71 3.89 -2.73
CA GLY A 159 13.17 3.85 -2.79
C GLY A 159 13.64 2.65 -3.61
N PHE A 160 14.23 2.89 -4.79
CA PHE A 160 14.76 1.88 -5.70
C PHE A 160 16.08 1.24 -5.22
N HIS A 161 16.19 0.95 -3.92
CA HIS A 161 17.34 0.27 -3.35
C HIS A 161 17.50 -1.14 -3.94
N PRO A 162 18.74 -1.62 -4.20
CA PRO A 162 18.99 -2.92 -4.81
C PRO A 162 18.25 -4.08 -4.12
N GLN A 163 18.17 -4.08 -2.80
CA GLN A 163 17.47 -5.12 -2.05
C GLN A 163 15.97 -5.21 -2.38
N ASN A 164 15.27 -4.07 -2.46
CA ASN A 164 13.85 -4.06 -2.81
C ASN A 164 13.65 -4.52 -4.26
N MET A 165 14.54 -4.09 -5.15
CA MET A 165 14.50 -4.44 -6.57
C MET A 165 14.75 -5.94 -6.79
N SER A 166 15.75 -6.52 -6.12
CA SER A 166 16.01 -7.96 -6.15
C SER A 166 14.85 -8.76 -5.60
N LEU A 167 14.22 -8.29 -4.50
CA LEU A 167 13.06 -8.97 -3.92
C LEU A 167 11.88 -9.01 -4.89
N LEU A 168 11.61 -7.91 -5.59
CA LEU A 168 10.58 -7.90 -6.63
C LEU A 168 10.98 -8.81 -7.81
N ALA A 169 12.22 -8.72 -8.30
CA ALA A 169 12.71 -9.52 -9.42
C ALA A 169 12.57 -11.03 -9.18
N ASN A 170 13.03 -11.51 -8.01
CA ASN A 170 13.06 -12.93 -7.65
C ASN A 170 11.66 -13.55 -7.57
N HIS A 171 10.65 -12.74 -7.30
CA HIS A 171 9.26 -13.18 -7.19
C HIS A 171 8.40 -12.77 -8.39
N SER A 172 9.02 -12.19 -9.43
CA SER A 172 8.36 -11.79 -10.68
C SER A 172 8.64 -12.75 -11.84
N LEU A 173 9.25 -13.91 -11.60
CA LEU A 173 9.84 -14.79 -12.63
C LEU A 173 8.84 -15.51 -13.56
N GLN A 174 7.54 -15.22 -13.49
CA GLN A 174 6.53 -15.86 -14.33
C GLN A 174 6.15 -14.99 -15.54
N GLN A 175 5.94 -15.63 -16.70
CA GLN A 175 5.49 -14.93 -17.89
C GLN A 175 4.15 -14.24 -17.64
N ARG A 176 4.07 -12.94 -17.96
CA ARG A 176 2.84 -12.15 -17.85
C ARG A 176 2.51 -11.45 -19.16
N ARG A 177 1.24 -11.04 -19.27
CA ARG A 177 0.83 -10.10 -20.31
C ARG A 177 1.50 -8.76 -20.08
N ALA A 178 1.72 -8.03 -21.18
CA ALA A 178 2.46 -6.79 -21.12
C ALA A 178 1.78 -5.75 -20.21
N VAL A 179 2.53 -5.27 -19.22
CA VAL A 179 2.08 -4.35 -18.17
C VAL A 179 2.57 -2.93 -18.41
N LYS A 180 1.76 -1.94 -18.03
CA LYS A 180 2.19 -0.54 -17.96
C LYS A 180 2.80 -0.25 -16.59
N VAL A 181 3.93 0.44 -16.56
CA VAL A 181 4.60 0.83 -15.31
C VAL A 181 4.67 2.34 -15.22
N LEU A 182 4.25 2.89 -14.08
CA LEU A 182 4.41 4.29 -13.71
C LEU A 182 5.27 4.36 -12.44
N ALA A 183 6.19 5.31 -12.37
CA ALA A 183 7.03 5.46 -11.19
C ALA A 183 7.32 6.94 -10.91
N THR A 184 7.17 7.34 -9.64
CA THR A 184 7.66 8.64 -9.17
C THR A 184 9.15 8.59 -8.90
N THR A 185 9.89 9.61 -9.34
CA THR A 185 11.35 9.70 -9.19
C THR A 185 11.79 11.04 -8.60
N VAL A 186 11.01 11.61 -7.66
CA VAL A 186 11.29 12.92 -7.05
C VAL A 186 12.73 13.00 -6.56
N GLY A 187 13.47 13.99 -7.06
CA GLY A 187 14.85 14.23 -6.65
C GLY A 187 15.86 13.19 -7.18
N MET A 188 15.45 12.33 -8.11
CA MET A 188 16.34 11.44 -8.85
C MET A 188 16.47 11.92 -10.30
N PRO A 189 17.69 11.98 -10.86
CA PRO A 189 17.85 12.31 -12.27
C PRO A 189 17.21 11.22 -13.15
N PRO A 190 16.69 11.57 -14.34
CA PRO A 190 16.23 10.58 -15.30
C PRO A 190 17.35 9.58 -15.61
N SER A 191 17.12 8.30 -15.32
CA SER A 191 18.10 7.23 -15.49
C SER A 191 17.53 6.17 -16.43
N SER A 192 18.25 5.93 -17.53
CA SER A 192 18.01 4.78 -18.41
C SER A 192 18.12 3.49 -17.64
N GLU A 193 19.09 3.38 -16.74
CA GLU A 193 19.33 2.18 -15.92
C GLU A 193 18.12 1.83 -15.05
N LEU A 194 17.50 2.84 -14.41
CA LEU A 194 16.29 2.63 -13.63
C LEU A 194 15.13 2.17 -14.51
N ARG A 195 14.96 2.76 -15.69
CA ARG A 195 13.92 2.36 -16.65
C ARG A 195 14.11 0.92 -17.11
N THR A 196 15.33 0.53 -17.50
CA THR A 196 15.68 -0.84 -17.88
C THR A 196 15.45 -1.80 -16.72
N SER A 197 15.86 -1.44 -15.51
CA SER A 197 15.66 -2.26 -14.30
C SER A 197 14.17 -2.50 -14.03
N LEU A 198 13.34 -1.47 -14.07
CA LEU A 198 11.90 -1.60 -13.90
C LEU A 198 11.24 -2.39 -15.03
N ALA A 199 11.70 -2.22 -16.27
CA ALA A 199 11.23 -3.00 -17.41
C ALA A 199 11.51 -4.49 -17.21
N ASN A 200 12.73 -4.83 -16.76
CA ASN A 200 13.14 -6.21 -16.48
C ASN A 200 12.33 -6.81 -15.32
N VAL A 201 12.20 -6.10 -14.20
CA VAL A 201 11.41 -6.57 -13.04
C VAL A 201 9.95 -6.77 -13.41
N ALA A 202 9.35 -5.83 -14.14
CA ALA A 202 7.96 -5.92 -14.58
C ALA A 202 7.75 -6.81 -15.82
N MET A 203 8.81 -7.43 -16.35
CA MET A 203 8.79 -8.24 -17.57
C MET A 203 8.04 -7.54 -18.72
N THR A 204 8.39 -6.27 -18.95
CA THR A 204 7.78 -5.41 -19.96
C THR A 204 8.87 -4.71 -20.77
N THR A 205 8.47 -3.87 -21.73
CA THR A 205 9.41 -3.09 -22.55
C THR A 205 9.61 -1.69 -21.98
N GLU A 206 10.80 -1.10 -22.17
CA GLU A 206 11.10 0.25 -21.68
C GLU A 206 10.09 1.35 -22.10
N PRO A 207 9.51 1.34 -23.32
CA PRO A 207 8.46 2.30 -23.69
C PRO A 207 7.17 2.19 -22.84
N LYS A 208 6.94 1.06 -22.17
CA LYS A 208 5.81 0.86 -21.26
C LYS A 208 6.11 1.32 -19.83
N VAL A 209 7.35 1.66 -19.53
CA VAL A 209 7.76 2.26 -18.25
C VAL A 209 7.77 3.77 -18.40
N GLU A 210 7.09 4.49 -17.51
CA GLU A 210 7.14 5.95 -17.44
C GLU A 210 7.67 6.39 -16.08
N LEU A 211 8.74 7.19 -16.10
CA LEU A 211 9.34 7.81 -14.93
C LEU A 211 8.89 9.27 -14.86
N HIS A 212 8.45 9.70 -13.70
CA HIS A 212 7.85 11.02 -13.48
C HIS A 212 8.52 11.71 -12.28
N ASP A 213 9.19 12.83 -12.53
CA ASP A 213 9.77 13.68 -11.48
C ASP A 213 8.68 14.54 -10.80
N MET A 214 7.82 13.87 -10.03
CA MET A 214 6.72 14.50 -9.30
C MET A 214 6.32 13.65 -8.10
N THR A 215 5.70 14.27 -7.10
CA THR A 215 5.22 13.56 -5.90
C THR A 215 4.15 12.53 -6.25
N ALA A 216 3.99 11.52 -5.39
CA ALA A 216 2.94 10.51 -5.53
C ALA A 216 1.55 11.13 -5.66
N SER A 217 1.24 12.17 -4.86
CA SER A 217 -0.04 12.87 -4.94
C SER A 217 -0.26 13.53 -6.30
N LYS A 218 0.79 14.20 -6.83
CA LYS A 218 0.73 14.84 -8.14
C LYS A 218 0.59 13.84 -9.29
N LEU A 219 1.34 12.73 -9.26
CA LEU A 219 1.22 11.67 -10.28
C LEU A 219 -0.21 11.12 -10.35
N LEU A 220 -0.80 10.79 -9.19
CA LEU A 220 -2.14 10.24 -9.13
C LEU A 220 -3.21 11.25 -9.57
N SER A 221 -3.01 12.54 -9.29
CA SER A 221 -3.91 13.61 -9.71
C SER A 221 -3.82 13.86 -11.23
N ASP A 222 -2.62 14.12 -11.74
CA ASP A 222 -2.38 14.49 -13.14
C ASP A 222 -2.71 13.33 -14.10
N LEU A 223 -2.47 12.09 -13.69
CA LEU A 223 -2.70 10.89 -14.50
C LEU A 223 -4.00 10.16 -14.14
N ARG A 224 -4.88 10.75 -13.32
CA ARG A 224 -6.10 10.11 -12.80
C ARG A 224 -6.94 9.44 -13.88
N TRP A 225 -7.19 10.13 -15.00
CA TRP A 225 -8.00 9.60 -16.11
C TRP A 225 -7.37 8.36 -16.75
N ARG A 226 -6.03 8.32 -16.86
CA ARG A 226 -5.28 7.17 -17.39
C ARG A 226 -5.29 6.00 -16.42
N ILE A 227 -5.20 6.28 -15.13
CA ILE A 227 -5.21 5.24 -14.09
C ILE A 227 -6.60 4.60 -14.03
N ASN A 228 -7.66 5.42 -14.03
CA ASN A 228 -9.03 4.94 -13.94
C ASN A 228 -9.43 4.04 -15.13
N SER A 229 -8.82 4.18 -16.31
CA SER A 229 -9.08 3.26 -17.43
C SER A 229 -8.62 1.81 -17.19
N PHE A 230 -7.83 1.56 -16.13
CA PHE A 230 -7.41 0.22 -15.71
C PHE A 230 -8.18 -0.32 -14.49
N VAL A 231 -8.99 0.51 -13.84
CA VAL A 231 -9.71 0.16 -12.59
C VAL A 231 -11.16 -0.26 -12.87
N GLY A 232 -11.65 -0.01 -14.10
CA GLY A 232 -13.01 -0.33 -14.57
C GLY A 232 -13.32 -1.81 -14.73
#